data_AF-A0A7W1S392-F1
#
_entry.id   AF-A0A7W1S392-F1
#
_cell.length_a   1.000
_cell.length_b   1.000
_cell.length_c   1.000
_cell.angle_alpha   90.00
_cell.angle_beta   90.00
_cell.angle_gamma   90.00
#
_symmetry.space_group_name_H-M   'P 1'
#
loop_
_entity.id
_entity.type
_entity.pdbx_description
1 polymer ?
#
loop_
_entity_poly.entity_id
_entity_poly.type
_entity_poly.pdbx_seq_one_letter_code
_entity_poly.pdbx_strand_id
1 'polypeptide(L)' 'MNELVLHVTDEQQARLEQQARLHGFDTPNDYLLSLIEEDEPTKEDLLTGFREGWAAAMTGDTIPASKLREFIESDE' A
#
# COMPACT_ATOMS: atom_id res chain seq x y z
N MET A 1 2.89 22.87 -9.94
CA MET A 1 2.97 21.60 -10.68
C MET A 1 4.37 21.09 -10.48
N ASN A 2 4.53 19.97 -9.77
CA ASN A 2 5.84 19.33 -9.62
C ASN A 2 5.94 18.27 -10.72
N GLU A 3 6.99 18.35 -11.53
CA GLU A 3 7.25 17.43 -12.62
C GLU A 3 8.47 16.58 -12.23
N LEU A 4 8.33 15.26 -12.30
CA LEU A 4 9.42 14.31 -12.10
C LEU A 4 9.85 13.75 -13.45
N VAL A 5 11.08 14.05 -13.87
CA VAL A 5 11.65 13.51 -15.11
C VAL A 5 12.58 12.36 -14.76
N LEU A 6 12.26 11.16 -15.24
CA LEU A 6 13.08 9.96 -15.09
C LEU A 6 13.82 9.67 -16.39
N HIS A 7 15.15 9.55 -16.32
CA HIS A 7 15.96 9.08 -17.43
C HIS A 7 16.12 7.55 -17.32
N VAL A 8 15.49 6.83 -18.23
CA VAL A 8 15.52 5.37 -18.31
C VAL A 8 16.11 4.93 -19.66
N THR A 9 16.65 3.72 -19.72
CA THR A 9 17.07 3.11 -20.98
C THR A 9 15.87 2.55 -21.75
N ASP A 10 16.04 2.28 -23.04
CA ASP A 10 15.00 1.66 -23.89
C ASP A 10 14.53 0.30 -23.33
N GLU A 11 15.45 -0.48 -22.77
CA GLU A 11 15.13 -1.77 -22.13
C GLU A 11 14.27 -1.58 -20.87
N GLN A 12 14.60 -0.58 -20.05
CA GLN A 12 13.83 -0.26 -18.85
C GLN A 12 12.44 0.26 -19.21
N GLN A 13 12.33 1.09 -20.25
CA GLN A 13 11.05 1.56 -20.76
C GLN A 13 10.17 0.39 -21.24
N ALA A 14 10.72 -0.52 -22.05
CA ALA A 14 9.99 -1.70 -22.52
C ALA A 14 9.49 -2.57 -21.36
N ARG A 15 10.31 -2.73 -20.32
CA ARG A 15 9.92 -3.44 -19.09
C ARG A 15 8.80 -2.73 -18.34
N LEU A 16 8.84 -1.40 -18.21
CA LEU A 16 7.79 -0.60 -17.57
C LEU A 16 6.46 -0.70 -18.34
N GLU A 17 6.49 -0.61 -19.66
CA GLU A 17 5.31 -0.80 -20.52
C GLU A 17 4.71 -2.21 -20.42
N GLN A 18 5.55 -3.22 -20.22
CA GLN A 18 5.08 -4.59 -19.98
C GLN A 18 4.39 -4.70 -18.62
N GLN A 19 5.01 -4.16 -17.57
CA GLN A 19 4.47 -4.19 -16.21
C GLN A 19 3.15 -3.42 -16.12
N ALA A 20 3.08 -2.21 -16.68
CA ALA A 20 1.84 -1.42 -16.72
C ALA A 20 0.69 -2.22 -17.34
N ARG A 21 0.92 -2.86 -18.49
CA ARG A 21 -0.09 -3.71 -19.15
C ARG A 21 -0.48 -4.94 -18.33
N LEU A 22 0.46 -5.60 -17.66
CA LEU A 22 0.18 -6.75 -16.80
C LEU A 22 -0.71 -6.37 -15.61
N HIS A 23 -0.54 -5.16 -15.08
CA HIS A 23 -1.32 -4.62 -13.98
C HIS A 23 -2.59 -3.87 -14.44
N GLY A 24 -2.87 -3.84 -15.75
CA GLY A 24 -4.10 -3.26 -16.31
C GLY A 24 -4.08 -1.74 -16.51
N PHE A 25 -2.91 -1.10 -16.46
CA PHE A 25 -2.75 0.32 -16.72
C PHE A 25 -2.55 0.62 -18.21
N ASP A 26 -3.15 1.72 -18.67
CA ASP A 26 -3.07 2.16 -20.06
C ASP A 26 -1.71 2.78 -20.41
N THR A 27 -1.05 3.41 -19.43
CA THR A 27 0.27 4.02 -19.63
C THR A 27 1.27 3.62 -18.54
N PRO A 28 2.58 3.60 -18.85
CA PRO A 28 3.63 3.42 -17.85
C PRO A 28 3.61 4.50 -16.77
N ASN A 29 3.15 5.71 -17.11
CA ASN A 29 3.09 6.83 -16.18
C ASN A 29 2.00 6.61 -15.11
N ASP A 30 0.83 6.13 -15.50
CA ASP A 30 -0.27 5.84 -14.55
C ASP A 30 0.14 4.71 -13.60
N TYR A 31 0.83 3.69 -14.13
CA TYR A 31 1.41 2.62 -13.32
C TYR A 31 2.49 3.16 -12.35
N LEU A 32 3.37 4.05 -12.80
CA LEU A 32 4.40 4.63 -11.93
C LEU A 32 3.80 5.53 -10.85
N LEU A 33 2.73 6.26 -11.15
CA LEU A 33 2.02 7.08 -10.18
C LEU A 33 1.29 6.23 -9.15
N SER A 34 0.65 5.13 -9.56
CA SER A 34 -0.03 4.24 -8.60
C SER A 34 0.94 3.64 -7.58
N LEU A 35 2.18 3.34 -7.99
CA LEU A 35 3.23 2.86 -7.07
C LEU A 35 3.69 3.93 -6.06
N ILE A 36 3.43 5.20 -6.32
CA ILE A 36 3.78 6.32 -5.43
C ILE A 36 2.59 6.68 -4.53
N GLU A 37 1.37 6.54 -5.03
CA GLU A 37 0.13 6.84 -4.31
C GLU A 37 -0.26 5.76 -3.27
N GLU A 38 0.29 4.55 -3.37
CA GLU A 38 -0.09 3.43 -2.50
C GLU A 38 0.48 3.47 -1.07
N ASP A 39 1.46 4.31 -0.71
CA ASP A 39 2.27 3.99 0.49
C ASP A 39 2.77 5.18 1.34
N GLU A 40 1.92 6.14 1.69
CA GLU A 40 2.15 6.92 2.92
C GLU A 40 0.88 7.06 3.76
N PRO A 41 0.69 6.24 4.83
CA PRO A 41 -0.31 6.55 5.83
C PRO A 41 0.01 7.93 6.39
N THR A 42 -0.99 8.82 6.42
CA THR A 42 -0.76 10.16 6.95
C THR A 42 -0.39 10.05 8.43
N LYS A 43 0.31 11.06 8.96
CA LYS A 43 0.61 11.13 10.40
C LYS A 43 -0.66 11.02 11.26
N GLU A 44 -1.79 11.51 10.74
CA GLU A 44 -3.08 11.44 11.41
C GLU A 44 -3.64 10.01 11.41
N ASP A 45 -3.50 9.27 10.32
CA ASP A 45 -3.90 7.86 10.21
C ASP A 45 -3.13 6.98 11.20
N LEU A 46 -1.81 7.18 11.29
CA LEU A 46 -0.95 6.45 12.23
C LEU A 46 -1.31 6.74 13.70
N LEU A 47 -1.59 8.00 14.02
CA LEU A 47 -1.98 8.40 15.37
C LEU A 47 -3.38 7.89 15.74
N THR A 48 -4.27 7.82 14.75
CA THR A 48 -5.63 7.29 14.93
C THR A 48 -5.57 5.78 15.19
N GLY A 49 -4.89 5.02 14.34
CA GLY A 49 -4.71 3.58 14.55
C GLY A 49 -4.04 3.23 15.88
N PHE A 50 -3.06 4.04 16.31
CA PHE A 50 -2.44 3.86 17.63
C PHE A 50 -3.43 4.10 18.79
N ARG A 51 -4.22 5.17 18.73
CA ARG A 51 -5.20 5.50 19.78
C ARG A 51 -6.27 4.43 19.90
N GLU A 52 -6.74 3.92 18.77
CA GLU A 52 -7.75 2.86 18.70
C GLU A 52 -7.20 1.56 19.27
N GLY A 53 -6.01 1.13 18.83
CA GLY A 53 -5.34 -0.05 19.38
C GLY A 53 -5.07 0.05 20.89
N TRP A 54 -4.68 1.24 21.37
CA TRP A 54 -4.46 1.50 22.79
C TRP A 54 -5.76 1.43 23.60
N ALA A 55 -6.85 2.03 23.10
CA ALA A 55 -8.15 1.98 23.75
C ALA A 55 -8.71 0.55 23.81
N ALA A 56 -8.55 -0.22 22.73
CA ALA A 56 -8.92 -1.63 22.65
C ALA A 56 -8.15 -2.48 23.69
N ALA A 57 -6.83 -2.27 23.80
CA ALA A 57 -6.00 -2.93 24.80
C ALA A 57 -6.44 -2.61 26.24
N MET A 58 -6.78 -1.36 26.53
CA MET A 58 -7.20 -0.92 27.86
C MET A 58 -8.59 -1.42 28.26
N THR A 59 -9.47 -1.65 27.28
CA THR A 59 -10.85 -2.12 27.50
C THR A 59 -10.98 -3.65 27.45
N GLY A 60 -9.89 -4.35 27.11
CA GLY A 60 -9.87 -5.80 26.95
C GLY A 60 -10.49 -6.28 25.64
N ASP A 61 -10.85 -5.36 24.73
CA ASP A 61 -11.37 -5.64 23.40
C ASP A 61 -10.22 -6.01 22.46
N THR A 62 -9.57 -7.13 22.74
CA THR A 62 -8.38 -7.60 22.01
C THR A 62 -8.54 -9.04 21.58
N ILE A 63 -7.93 -9.37 20.44
CA ILE A 63 -7.90 -10.74 19.93
C ILE A 63 -6.77 -11.50 20.66
N PRO A 64 -7.07 -12.62 21.33
CA PRO A 64 -6.04 -13.45 21.93
C PRO A 64 -5.06 -13.95 20.86
N ALA A 65 -3.77 -13.93 21.17
CA ALA A 65 -2.72 -14.32 20.23
C ALA A 65 -2.93 -15.72 19.64
N SER A 66 -3.52 -16.65 20.40
CA SER A 66 -3.84 -18.00 19.97
C SER A 66 -4.88 -18.08 18.83
N LYS A 67 -5.66 -17.03 18.61
CA LYS A 67 -6.73 -16.95 17.60
C LYS A 67 -6.36 -16.13 16.37
N LEU A 68 -5.16 -15.55 16.33
CA LEU A 68 -4.73 -14.68 15.22
C LEU A 68 -4.66 -15.43 13.89
N ARG A 69 -4.27 -16.71 13.90
CA ARG A 69 -4.17 -17.53 12.70
C ARG A 69 -5.54 -17.75 12.03
N GLU A 70 -6.56 -18.07 12.82
CA GLU A 70 -7.93 -18.27 12.34
C GLU A 70 -8.52 -16.98 11.78
N PHE A 71 -8.13 -15.83 12.34
CA PHE A 71 -8.61 -14.52 11.89
C PHE A 71 -8.00 -14.11 10.53
N ILE A 72 -6.71 -14.36 10.32
CA ILE A 72 -6.01 -14.03 9.07
C ILE A 72 -6.45 -14.94 7.92
N GLU A 73 -6.71 -16.22 8.19
CA GLU A 73 -7.19 -17.19 7.19
C GLU A 73 -8.68 -17.02 6.82
N SER A 74 -9.44 -16.17 7.54
CA SER A 74 -10.87 -15.92 7.27
C SER A 74 -11.14 -14.73 6.34
N ASP A 75 -10.10 -14.00 5.92
CA ASP A 75 -10.17 -12.79 5.08
C ASP A 75 -9.75 -13.05 3.61
N GLU A 76 -9.57 -14.32 3.22
CA GLU A 76 -9.46 -14.80 1.81
C GLU A 76 -10.77 -15.45 1.34
#